data_AF-A0A842HKD6-F1
#
_entry.id   AF-A0A842HKD6-F1
#
_cell.length_a   1.000
_cell.length_b   1.000
_cell.length_c   1.000
_cell.angle_alpha   90.00
_cell.angle_beta   90.00
_cell.angle_gamma   90.00
#
_symmetry.space_group_name_H-M   'P 1'
#
loop_
_entity.id
_entity.type
_entity.pdbx_description
1 polymer ?
#
loop_
_entity_poly.entity_id
_entity_poly.type
_entity_poly.pdbx_seq_one_letter_code
_entity_poly.pdbx_strand_id
1 'polypeptide(L)'
;MYVPNIQGAATSARPNFLRPQFPEAIRAARHAALVWFQSETGMTLSQFRDVRCWEHCQRYNDSAIQRHLRESAFRSAYAEQVGQIIVERSDG
;
A
#
# COMPACT_ATOMS: atom_id res chain seq x y z
N MET A 1 -9.30 -46.66 23.06
CA MET A 1 -8.51 -45.41 23.17
C MET A 1 -8.23 -44.92 21.75
N TYR A 2 -8.82 -43.79 21.36
CA TYR A 2 -8.53 -43.15 20.09
C TYR A 2 -8.34 -41.67 20.40
N VAL A 3 -7.12 -41.17 20.22
CA VAL A 3 -6.79 -39.76 20.43
C VAL A 3 -6.73 -39.13 19.05
N PRO A 4 -7.65 -38.24 18.65
CA PRO A 4 -7.48 -37.52 17.41
C PRO A 4 -6.35 -36.50 17.58
N ASN A 5 -5.32 -36.67 16.76
CA ASN A 5 -4.18 -35.78 16.61
C ASN A 5 -4.66 -34.41 16.09
N ILE A 6 -4.73 -33.41 16.97
CA ILE A 6 -5.11 -32.03 16.61
C ILE A 6 -3.85 -31.26 16.19
N GLN A 7 -3.20 -31.72 15.12
CA GLN A 7 -2.22 -30.93 14.38
C GLN A 7 -2.95 -30.20 13.25
N GLY A 8 -3.73 -29.20 13.63
CA GLY A 8 -4.25 -28.17 12.73
C GLY A 8 -3.30 -26.98 12.79
N ALA A 9 -2.33 -26.97 11.88
CA ALA A 9 -1.42 -25.84 11.69
C ALA A 9 -2.20 -24.52 11.62
N ALA A 10 -1.68 -23.54 12.34
CA ALA A 10 -2.14 -22.16 12.37
C ALA A 10 -2.40 -21.60 10.97
N THR A 11 -3.65 -21.63 10.52
CA THR A 11 -4.11 -20.70 9.50
C THR A 11 -4.64 -19.49 10.23
N SER A 12 -3.72 -18.61 10.62
CA SER A 12 -4.01 -17.23 10.99
C SER A 12 -4.42 -16.47 9.72
N ALA A 13 -5.48 -16.93 9.06
CA ALA A 13 -6.20 -16.15 8.08
C ALA A 13 -6.95 -15.08 8.89
N ARG A 14 -6.25 -14.01 9.26
CA ARG A 14 -6.90 -12.81 9.78
C ARG A 14 -8.01 -12.46 8.78
N PRO A 15 -9.29 -12.42 9.19
CA PRO A 15 -10.35 -12.10 8.25
C PRO A 15 -10.09 -10.71 7.67
N ASN A 16 -9.86 -10.66 6.35
CA ASN A 16 -9.64 -9.44 5.54
C ASN A 16 -10.85 -8.48 5.52
N PHE A 17 -11.88 -8.75 6.33
CA PHE A 17 -13.17 -8.07 6.32
C PHE A 17 -13.26 -6.84 7.23
N LEU A 18 -12.22 -6.54 8.02
CA LEU A 18 -12.29 -5.47 9.05
C LEU A 18 -11.49 -4.21 8.73
N ARG A 19 -10.77 -4.12 7.61
CA ARG A 19 -10.15 -2.87 7.18
C ARG A 19 -10.91 -2.33 5.97
N PRO A 20 -11.36 -1.06 6.00
CA PRO A 20 -11.73 -0.36 4.78
C PRO A 20 -10.54 -0.47 3.83
N GLN A 21 -10.69 -1.28 2.79
CA GLN A 21 -9.69 -1.35 1.73
C GLN A 21 -9.94 -0.11 0.87
N PHE A 22 -8.91 0.71 0.68
CA PHE A 22 -8.96 1.86 -0.19
C PHE A 22 -8.30 1.48 -1.53
N PRO A 23 -8.96 0.69 -2.40
CA PRO A 23 -8.35 0.20 -3.63
C PRO A 23 -7.91 1.36 -4.54
N GLU A 24 -8.62 2.48 -4.51
CA GLU A 24 -8.21 3.69 -5.24
C GLU A 24 -6.90 4.28 -4.72
N ALA A 25 -6.68 4.26 -3.41
CA ALA A 25 -5.43 4.73 -2.81
C ALA A 25 -4.27 3.81 -3.19
N ILE A 26 -4.51 2.50 -3.21
CA ILE A 26 -3.52 1.49 -3.63
C ILE A 26 -3.16 1.68 -5.11
N ARG A 27 -4.16 1.82 -5.99
CA ARG A 27 -3.92 2.07 -7.42
C ARG A 27 -3.16 3.37 -7.65
N ALA A 28 -3.59 4.45 -7.00
CA ALA A 28 -2.94 5.75 -7.11
C ALA A 28 -1.49 5.71 -6.59
N ALA A 29 -1.23 5.00 -5.51
CA ALA A 29 0.11 4.83 -4.96
C ALA A 29 1.05 4.07 -5.90
N ARG A 30 0.59 2.95 -6.46
CA ARG A 30 1.36 2.18 -7.44
C ARG A 30 1.69 3.00 -8.68
N HIS A 31 0.69 3.70 -9.21
CA HIS A 31 0.88 4.60 -10.34
C HIS A 31 1.86 5.74 -10.01
N ALA A 32 1.76 6.35 -8.82
CA ALA A 32 2.69 7.39 -8.39
C ALA A 32 4.13 6.88 -8.29
N ALA A 33 4.35 5.66 -7.77
CA ALA A 33 5.68 5.07 -7.72
C ALA A 33 6.26 4.89 -9.14
N LEU A 34 5.47 4.34 -10.07
CA LEU A 34 5.87 4.18 -11.47
C LEU A 34 6.24 5.52 -12.13
N VAL A 35 5.40 6.55 -11.94
CA VAL A 35 5.65 7.89 -12.50
C VAL A 35 6.96 8.47 -11.97
N TRP A 36 7.24 8.32 -10.67
CA TRP A 36 8.49 8.83 -10.10
C TRP A 36 9.72 8.18 -10.75
N PHE A 37 9.69 6.87 -10.99
CA PHE A 37 10.78 6.16 -11.67
C PHE A 37 10.91 6.47 -13.17
N GLN A 38 9.90 7.09 -13.78
CA GLN A 38 9.86 7.42 -15.20
C GLN A 38 10.07 8.91 -15.49
N SER A 39 10.03 9.77 -14.47
CA SER A 39 10.00 11.23 -14.64
C SER A 39 11.15 11.91 -13.92
N GLU A 40 11.74 12.95 -14.53
CA GLU A 40 12.69 13.85 -13.88
C GLU A 40 11.94 14.90 -13.04
N THR A 41 11.53 14.50 -11.84
CA THR A 41 10.70 15.34 -10.97
C THR A 41 11.48 16.38 -10.15
N GLY A 42 12.80 16.21 -10.01
CA GLY A 42 13.63 17.00 -9.08
C GLY A 42 13.29 16.79 -7.59
N MET A 43 12.37 15.87 -7.27
CA MET A 43 11.93 15.57 -5.92
C MET A 43 12.53 14.25 -5.44
N THR A 44 12.78 14.16 -4.13
CA THR A 44 13.07 12.86 -3.51
C THR A 44 11.84 11.96 -3.59
N LEU A 45 12.06 10.65 -3.50
CA LEU A 45 11.00 9.65 -3.50
C LEU A 45 9.95 9.91 -2.40
N SER A 46 10.39 10.32 -1.20
CA SER A 46 9.49 10.63 -0.09
C SER A 46 8.68 11.91 -0.32
N GLN A 47 9.32 12.96 -0.87
CA GLN A 47 8.62 14.20 -1.22
C GLN A 47 7.53 13.95 -2.26
N PHE A 48 7.85 13.19 -3.31
CA PHE A 48 6.89 12.87 -4.36
C PHE A 48 5.72 12.04 -3.82
N ARG A 49 5.99 11.04 -2.97
CA ARG A 49 4.97 10.27 -2.26
C ARG A 49 4.03 11.18 -1.47
N ASP A 50 4.57 12.12 -0.71
CA ASP A 50 3.78 12.95 0.19
C ASP A 50 2.89 13.93 -0.58
N VAL A 51 3.40 14.54 -1.66
CA VAL A 51 2.60 15.38 -2.57
C VAL A 51 1.46 14.58 -3.19
N ARG A 52 1.76 13.41 -3.78
CA ARG A 52 0.74 12.59 -4.45
C ARG A 52 -0.29 12.02 -3.47
N CYS A 53 0.13 11.68 -2.26
CA CYS A 53 -0.77 11.23 -1.21
C CYS A 53 -1.75 12.35 -0.80
N TRP A 54 -1.24 13.57 -0.61
CA TRP A 54 -2.05 14.73 -0.28
C TRP A 54 -3.05 15.05 -1.41
N GLU A 55 -2.58 15.11 -2.67
CA GLU A 55 -3.43 15.34 -3.85
C GLU A 55 -4.52 14.27 -3.99
N HIS A 56 -4.20 13.00 -3.70
CA HIS A 56 -5.16 11.91 -3.74
C HIS A 56 -6.23 12.07 -2.65
N CYS A 57 -5.81 12.32 -1.41
CA CYS A 57 -6.74 12.39 -0.28
C CYS A 57 -7.67 13.60 -0.33
N GLN A 58 -7.24 14.72 -0.92
CA GLN A 58 -8.10 15.90 -1.09
C GLN A 58 -9.33 15.69 -1.99
N ARG A 59 -9.32 14.65 -2.83
CA ARG A 59 -10.44 14.34 -3.73
C ARG A 59 -11.62 13.70 -3.02
N TYR A 60 -11.47 13.34 -1.74
CA TYR A 60 -12.46 12.63 -0.96
C TYR A 60 -12.89 13.45 0.25
N ASN A 61 -14.19 13.49 0.52
CA ASN A 61 -14.74 14.09 1.73
C ASN A 61 -14.76 13.06 2.88
N ASP A 62 -13.57 12.61 3.27
CA ASP A 62 -13.40 11.60 4.31
C ASP A 62 -13.49 12.21 5.72
N SER A 63 -14.02 11.45 6.69
CA SER A 63 -13.78 11.74 8.11
C SER A 63 -12.29 11.65 8.45
N ALA A 64 -11.86 12.25 9.56
CA ALA A 64 -10.45 12.22 9.99
C ALA A 64 -9.88 10.79 10.06
N ILE A 65 -10.66 9.82 10.55
CA ILE A 65 -10.24 8.41 10.64
C ILE A 65 -10.13 7.78 9.25
N GLN A 66 -11.13 7.98 8.37
CA GLN A 66 -11.09 7.44 7.01
C GLN A 66 -9.91 8.01 6.22
N ARG A 67 -9.66 9.32 6.35
CA ARG A 67 -8.51 9.97 5.73
C ARG A 67 -7.21 9.33 6.20
N HIS A 68 -7.06 9.12 7.51
CA HIS A 68 -5.84 8.52 8.04
C HIS A 68 -5.62 7.08 7.55
N LEU A 69 -6.69 6.29 7.46
CA LEU A 69 -6.63 4.95 6.88
C LEU A 69 -6.30 4.96 5.38
N ARG A 70 -6.83 5.92 4.62
CA ARG A 70 -6.51 6.11 3.20
C ARG A 70 -5.06 6.50 3.00
N GLU A 71 -4.55 7.46 3.78
CA GLU A 71 -3.15 7.87 3.77
C GLU A 71 -2.23 6.69 4.10
N SER A 72 -2.59 5.89 5.10
CA SER A 72 -1.84 4.67 5.43
C SER A 72 -1.85 3.67 4.28
N ALA A 73 -3.00 3.41 3.65
CA ALA A 73 -3.09 2.50 2.51
C ALA A 73 -2.24 2.96 1.33
N PHE A 74 -2.28 4.27 1.03
CA PHE A 74 -1.45 4.87 -0.02
C PHE A 74 0.04 4.69 0.27
N ARG A 75 0.50 5.07 1.47
CA ARG A 75 1.93 5.01 1.83
C ARG A 75 2.47 3.58 1.83
N SER A 76 1.70 2.62 2.34
CA SER A 76 2.08 1.21 2.33
C SER A 76 2.20 0.67 0.90
N ALA A 77 1.20 0.90 0.04
CA ALA A 77 1.23 0.44 -1.34
C ALA A 77 2.32 1.12 -2.18
N TYR A 78 2.63 2.39 -1.90
CA TYR A 78 3.71 3.11 -2.57
C TYR A 78 5.06 2.48 -2.23
N ALA A 79 5.33 2.22 -0.94
CA ALA A 79 6.56 1.58 -0.50
C ALA A 79 6.73 0.16 -1.05
N GLU A 80 5.65 -0.62 -1.08
CA GLU A 80 5.63 -1.96 -1.69
C GLU A 80 6.00 -1.90 -3.17
N GLN A 81 5.37 -1.01 -3.94
CA GLN A 81 5.65 -0.88 -5.38
C GLN A 81 7.09 -0.42 -5.65
N VAL A 82 7.60 0.52 -4.85
CA VAL A 82 9.01 0.95 -4.96
C VAL A 82 9.95 -0.22 -4.72
N GLY A 83 9.70 -1.01 -3.67
CA GLY A 83 10.48 -2.19 -3.37
C GLY A 83 10.51 -3.18 -4.53
N GLN A 84 9.33 -3.47 -5.11
CA GLN A 84 9.22 -4.33 -6.29
C GLN A 84 10.05 -3.82 -7.47
N ILE A 85 9.93 -2.53 -7.82
CA ILE A 85 10.67 -1.94 -8.94
C ILE A 85 12.19 -2.01 -8.72
N ILE A 86 12.67 -1.76 -7.51
CA ILE A 86 14.10 -1.80 -7.20
C ILE A 86 14.63 -3.24 -7.31
N VAL A 87 13.91 -4.21 -6.78
CA VAL A 87 14.29 -5.64 -6.86
C VAL A 87 14.30 -6.10 -8.32
N GLU A 88 13.22 -5.85 -9.08
CA GLU A 88 13.12 -6.24 -10.50
C GLU A 88 14.23 -5.65 -11.37
N ARG A 89 14.73 -4.44 -11.04
CA ARG A 89 15.84 -3.80 -11.75
C ARG A 89 17.22 -4.29 -11.33
N SER A 90 17.33 -4.99 -10.21
CA SER A 90 18.62 -5.48 -9.68
C SER A 90 18.94 -6.88 -10.18
N ASP A 91 17.93 -7.63 -10.62
CA ASP A 91 18.03 -9.01 -11.10
C ASP A 91 18.19 -9.12 -12.65
N GLY A 92 18.29 -7.99 -13.36
CA GLY A 92 18.47 -7.91 -14.81
C GLY A 92 19.78 -7.25 -15.19
#